data_AF-A0A2D8XN21-F1
#
_entry.id   AF-A0A2D8XN21-F1
#
_cell.length_a   1.000
_cell.length_b   1.000
_cell.length_c   1.000
_cell.angle_alpha   90.00
_cell.angle_beta   90.00
_cell.angle_gamma   90.00
#
_symmetry.space_group_name_H-M   'P 1'
#
loop_
_entity.id
_entity.type
_entity.pdbx_description
1 polymer ?
#
loop_
_entity_poly.entity_id
_entity_poly.type
_entity_poly.pdbx_seq_one_letter_code
_entity_poly.pdbx_strand_id
1 'polypeptide(L)'
;PYIAKGLSIGEEQPSGANATQRKQFINIPSKRYKAAIKETDGSVEGDSLSAAGDSIRRLIDTMEDYVLPPQFDFLNNKKVKPIVMYMFEFEYELDQDDLSYIWQNLAPREYQRMELKKESVAHQLMDTELLTEYNLLSNPNLRWMVFKVKQRSQRKYEDMVIAQVGQPTRQRELVPPVTTGYNLNYNWPYDFVSIVESIKIDVDVKYEQEQPLVDTMKVETRSTIGKQNQVLSKKKRAKKTITLAKKSIKDTASAKKRITRKTKKNPRG
;
A
#
# COMPACT_ATOMS: atom_id res chain seq x y z
N PRO A 1 6.90 0.38 -10.77
CA PRO A 1 6.90 0.40 -12.26
C PRO A 1 8.33 0.55 -12.78
N TYR A 2 8.64 -0.04 -13.93
CA TYR A 2 9.97 0.05 -14.56
C TYR A 2 9.88 0.17 -16.08
N ILE A 3 10.95 0.69 -16.66
CA ILE A 3 11.15 0.83 -18.09
C ILE A 3 12.24 -0.16 -18.50
N ALA A 4 11.98 -0.96 -19.54
CA ALA A 4 12.96 -1.87 -20.10
C ALA A 4 13.77 -1.14 -21.19
N LYS A 5 15.06 -0.87 -20.92
CA LYS A 5 15.92 -0.21 -21.91
C LYS A 5 16.22 -1.12 -23.10
N GLY A 6 16.19 -0.53 -24.30
CA GLY A 6 16.61 -1.19 -25.53
C GLY A 6 15.64 -2.26 -26.04
N LEU A 7 14.38 -2.21 -25.61
CA LEU A 7 13.29 -3.00 -26.18
C LEU A 7 12.28 -2.07 -26.85
N SER A 8 11.80 -2.48 -28.01
CA SER A 8 10.70 -1.83 -28.73
C SER A 8 9.33 -2.25 -28.16
N ILE A 9 8.26 -1.53 -28.53
CA ILE A 9 6.91 -1.84 -28.06
C ILE A 9 6.49 -3.21 -28.57
N GLY A 10 6.08 -4.10 -27.65
CA GLY A 10 5.63 -5.47 -27.97
C GLY A 10 6.74 -6.53 -28.01
N GLU A 11 8.00 -6.15 -27.83
CA GLU A 11 9.13 -7.09 -27.86
C GLU A 11 9.27 -7.83 -26.52
N GLU A 12 9.40 -9.16 -26.59
CA GLU A 12 9.59 -9.98 -25.40
C GLU A 12 10.97 -9.77 -24.79
N GLN A 13 11.03 -9.72 -23.46
CA GLN A 13 12.29 -9.51 -22.78
C GLN A 13 13.11 -10.81 -22.83
N PRO A 14 14.37 -10.79 -23.33
CA PRO A 14 15.21 -11.98 -23.30
C PRO A 14 15.46 -12.40 -21.85
N SER A 15 15.37 -13.70 -21.55
CA SER A 15 15.60 -14.24 -20.21
C SER A 15 17.10 -14.24 -19.86
N GLY A 16 17.45 -13.96 -18.58
CA GLY A 16 18.83 -14.04 -18.07
C GLY A 16 19.32 -12.80 -17.29
N ALA A 17 20.60 -12.79 -16.90
CA ALA A 17 21.22 -11.73 -16.09
C ALA A 17 21.18 -10.34 -16.75
N ASN A 18 21.28 -10.30 -18.08
CA ASN A 18 21.17 -9.07 -18.88
C ASN A 18 19.77 -8.44 -18.79
N ALA A 19 18.73 -9.25 -18.52
CA ALA A 19 17.37 -8.79 -18.37
C ALA A 19 17.22 -7.89 -17.15
N THR A 20 17.86 -8.24 -16.03
CA THR A 20 17.80 -7.47 -14.78
C THR A 20 18.48 -6.12 -14.93
N GLN A 21 19.63 -6.06 -15.61
CA GLN A 21 20.40 -4.81 -15.80
C GLN A 21 19.67 -3.78 -16.68
N ARG A 22 18.74 -4.24 -17.54
CA ARG A 22 17.95 -3.35 -18.42
C ARG A 22 16.76 -2.69 -17.72
N LYS A 23 16.41 -3.13 -16.50
CA LYS A 23 15.25 -2.60 -15.76
C LYS A 23 15.63 -1.29 -15.08
N GLN A 24 15.04 -0.19 -15.52
CA GLN A 24 15.15 1.10 -14.86
C GLN A 24 13.84 1.43 -14.15
N PHE A 25 13.86 1.48 -12.81
CA PHE A 25 12.71 1.89 -12.02
C PHE A 25 12.51 3.41 -12.05
N ILE A 26 11.25 3.82 -11.90
CA ILE A 26 10.91 5.22 -11.71
C ILE A 26 11.29 5.62 -10.28
N ASN A 27 12.11 6.67 -10.15
CA ASN A 27 12.61 7.13 -8.86
C ASN A 27 11.72 8.25 -8.30
N ILE A 28 11.53 8.26 -6.99
CA ILE A 28 10.91 9.37 -6.27
C ILE A 28 12.00 10.45 -6.05
N PRO A 29 11.76 11.73 -6.38
CA PRO A 29 12.73 12.78 -6.15
C PRO A 29 13.12 12.87 -4.67
N SER A 30 14.42 13.01 -4.38
CA SER A 30 14.92 12.98 -3.00
C SER A 30 14.31 14.06 -2.10
N LYS A 31 13.94 15.22 -2.66
CA LYS A 31 13.24 16.28 -1.92
C LYS A 31 11.86 15.81 -1.43
N ARG A 32 11.10 15.13 -2.29
CA ARG A 32 9.77 14.57 -1.96
C ARG A 32 9.90 13.47 -0.90
N TYR A 33 10.87 12.58 -1.10
CA TYR A 33 11.16 11.51 -0.14
C TYR A 33 11.50 12.07 1.24
N LYS A 34 12.42 13.03 1.33
CA LYS A 34 12.81 13.68 2.59
C LYS A 34 11.67 14.42 3.27
N ALA A 35 10.70 14.95 2.52
CA ALA A 35 9.52 15.58 3.10
C ALA A 35 8.45 14.57 3.59
N ALA A 36 8.60 13.29 3.29
CA ALA A 36 7.61 12.26 3.61
C ALA A 36 8.10 11.27 4.68
N ILE A 37 9.38 11.32 5.09
CA ILE A 37 9.92 10.48 6.16
C ILE A 37 9.46 10.92 7.54
N LYS A 38 9.35 9.97 8.47
CA LYS A 38 8.94 10.20 9.87
C LYS A 38 9.79 11.24 10.60
N GLU A 39 11.08 11.34 10.27
CA GLU A 39 12.00 12.32 10.89
C GLU A 39 11.58 13.77 10.64
N THR A 40 10.87 14.03 9.54
CA THR A 40 10.39 15.37 9.17
C THR A 40 8.94 15.64 9.59
N ASP A 41 8.27 14.68 10.24
CA ASP A 41 6.90 14.84 10.71
C ASP A 41 6.82 16.03 11.70
N GLY A 42 5.89 16.96 11.48
CA GLY A 42 5.73 18.17 12.29
C GLY A 42 6.61 19.36 11.89
N SER A 43 7.47 19.19 10.87
CA SER A 43 8.15 20.31 10.21
C SER A 43 7.25 20.94 9.13
N VAL A 44 7.53 22.19 8.75
CA VAL A 44 6.78 22.89 7.69
C VAL A 44 6.83 22.13 6.36
N GLU A 45 7.97 21.48 6.06
CA GLU A 45 8.12 20.66 4.85
C GLU A 45 7.37 19.34 4.97
N GLY A 46 7.46 18.68 6.12
CA GLY A 46 6.79 17.41 6.40
C GLY A 46 5.26 17.50 6.36
N ASP A 47 4.72 18.61 6.85
CA ASP A 47 3.27 18.85 6.93
C ASP A 47 2.67 19.44 5.64
N SER A 48 3.49 19.73 4.62
CA SER A 48 3.05 20.35 3.37
C SER A 48 2.69 19.31 2.30
N LEU A 49 1.45 19.35 1.79
CA LEU A 49 1.01 18.52 0.66
C LEU A 49 1.71 18.92 -0.67
N SER A 50 2.14 20.17 -0.76
CA SER A 50 2.92 20.64 -1.90
C SER A 50 4.36 20.13 -1.87
N ALA A 51 4.86 19.66 -0.71
CA ALA A 51 6.21 19.14 -0.55
C ALA A 51 6.30 17.64 -0.81
N ALA A 52 5.29 16.86 -0.43
CA ALA A 52 5.08 15.47 -0.85
C ALA A 52 3.58 15.21 -0.93
N GLY A 53 3.14 14.36 -1.85
CA GLY A 53 1.74 13.97 -2.00
C GLY A 53 1.30 12.96 -0.93
N ASP A 54 0.01 12.59 -0.95
CA ASP A 54 -0.51 11.57 -0.03
C ASP A 54 -0.05 10.17 -0.43
N SER A 55 0.07 9.90 -1.74
CA SER A 55 0.51 8.57 -2.22
C SER A 55 1.94 8.23 -1.79
N ILE A 56 2.86 9.19 -1.82
CA ILE A 56 4.26 9.00 -1.37
C ILE A 56 4.30 8.71 0.12
N ARG A 57 3.54 9.48 0.93
CA ARG A 57 3.48 9.26 2.38
C ARG A 57 2.89 7.90 2.72
N ARG A 58 1.78 7.51 2.05
CA ARG A 58 1.18 6.19 2.22
C ARG A 58 2.17 5.07 1.91
N LEU A 59 2.93 5.19 0.83
CA LEU A 59 3.97 4.21 0.49
C LEU A 59 5.00 4.08 1.62
N ILE A 60 5.56 5.19 2.09
CA ILE A 60 6.59 5.18 3.15
C ILE A 60 6.03 4.60 4.45
N ASP A 61 4.80 4.98 4.82
CA ASP A 61 4.14 4.47 6.01
C ASP A 61 3.94 2.95 5.92
N THR A 62 3.40 2.44 4.80
CA THR A 62 3.19 1.01 4.60
C THR A 62 4.52 0.24 4.53
N MET A 63 5.55 0.77 3.87
CA MET A 63 6.86 0.08 3.76
C MET A 63 7.49 -0.23 5.11
N GLU A 64 7.20 0.55 6.16
CA GLU A 64 7.75 0.32 7.48
C GLU A 64 7.25 -0.96 8.11
N ASP A 65 6.06 -1.46 7.78
CA ASP A 65 5.48 -2.63 8.44
C ASP A 65 5.89 -3.96 7.78
N TYR A 66 6.60 -3.92 6.66
CA TYR A 66 6.95 -5.11 5.87
C TYR A 66 8.47 -5.30 5.72
N VAL A 67 8.87 -6.53 5.40
CA VAL A 67 10.25 -6.90 5.07
C VAL A 67 10.41 -6.91 3.55
N LEU A 68 11.22 -5.98 3.06
CA LEU A 68 11.44 -5.77 1.63
C LEU A 68 12.78 -6.38 1.18
N PRO A 69 12.90 -6.77 -0.10
CA PRO A 69 14.19 -7.12 -0.66
C PRO A 69 15.19 -5.96 -0.53
N PRO A 70 16.48 -6.22 -0.24
CA PRO A 70 17.47 -5.16 0.00
C PRO A 70 17.68 -4.16 -1.16
N GLN A 71 17.29 -4.54 -2.38
CA GLN A 71 17.36 -3.70 -3.58
C GLN A 71 16.18 -2.72 -3.71
N PHE A 72 15.08 -2.98 -2.97
CA PHE A 72 13.86 -2.16 -2.97
C PHE A 72 13.61 -1.49 -1.62
N ASP A 73 14.33 -1.91 -0.57
CA ASP A 73 14.28 -1.30 0.76
C ASP A 73 15.13 -0.03 0.84
N PHE A 74 14.63 1.07 0.29
CA PHE A 74 15.30 2.38 0.39
C PHE A 74 15.12 3.06 1.76
N LEU A 75 14.25 2.55 2.64
CA LEU A 75 14.10 3.09 4.00
C LEU A 75 15.29 2.69 4.86
N ASN A 76 15.63 1.40 4.86
CA ASN A 76 16.74 0.88 5.64
C ASN A 76 18.07 0.94 4.88
N ASN A 77 18.07 0.87 3.54
CA ASN A 77 19.28 0.90 2.72
C ASN A 77 19.50 2.28 2.06
N LYS A 78 20.34 3.12 2.67
CA LYS A 78 20.69 4.45 2.13
C LYS A 78 21.40 4.43 0.77
N LYS A 79 21.91 3.26 0.33
CA LYS A 79 22.56 3.11 -0.99
C LYS A 79 21.54 3.00 -2.13
N VAL A 80 20.30 2.66 -1.82
CA VAL A 80 19.22 2.49 -2.80
C VAL A 80 18.47 3.81 -2.94
N LYS A 81 18.21 4.21 -4.18
CA LYS A 81 17.40 5.42 -4.45
C LYS A 81 15.92 5.13 -4.16
N PRO A 82 15.16 6.08 -3.61
CA PRO A 82 13.73 5.95 -3.45
C PRO A 82 13.05 5.65 -4.80
N ILE A 83 12.27 4.59 -4.87
CA ILE A 83 11.58 4.14 -6.08
C ILE A 83 10.06 4.16 -5.90
N VAL A 84 9.34 4.35 -6.99
CA VAL A 84 7.88 4.32 -7.02
C VAL A 84 7.41 2.87 -6.92
N MET A 85 6.65 2.59 -5.85
CA MET A 85 6.03 1.29 -5.60
C MET A 85 4.60 1.48 -5.12
N TYR A 86 3.77 0.46 -5.34
CA TYR A 86 2.44 0.35 -4.76
C TYR A 86 2.43 -0.88 -3.87
N MET A 87 1.96 -0.71 -2.64
CA MET A 87 1.82 -1.79 -1.67
C MET A 87 0.34 -1.99 -1.40
N PHE A 88 -0.06 -3.26 -1.41
CA PHE A 88 -1.41 -3.72 -1.16
C PHE A 88 -1.35 -4.73 -0.02
N GLU A 89 -2.25 -4.59 0.94
CA GLU A 89 -2.27 -5.34 2.18
C GLU A 89 -3.39 -6.38 2.13
N PHE A 90 -3.01 -7.64 2.35
CA PHE A 90 -3.95 -8.74 2.42
C PHE A 90 -3.81 -9.41 3.77
N GLU A 91 -4.94 -9.51 4.47
CA GLU A 91 -5.03 -10.16 5.76
C GLU A 91 -5.61 -11.56 5.62
N TYR A 92 -5.12 -12.48 6.43
CA TYR A 92 -5.68 -13.82 6.57
C TYR A 92 -5.52 -14.23 8.03
N GLU A 93 -6.63 -14.59 8.65
CA GLU A 93 -6.66 -15.00 10.06
C GLU A 93 -6.40 -16.51 10.13
N LEU A 94 -5.50 -16.91 11.03
CA LEU A 94 -5.15 -18.30 11.29
C LEU A 94 -5.55 -18.65 12.71
N ASP A 95 -6.27 -19.76 12.87
CA ASP A 95 -6.60 -20.28 14.19
C ASP A 95 -5.40 -21.00 14.82
N GLN A 96 -5.47 -21.25 16.14
CA GLN A 96 -4.43 -21.97 16.88
C GLN A 96 -4.11 -23.35 16.27
N ASP A 97 -5.13 -24.08 15.81
CA ASP A 97 -4.92 -25.38 15.19
C ASP A 97 -4.23 -25.26 13.83
N ASP A 98 -4.55 -24.23 13.05
CA ASP A 98 -3.91 -23.99 11.74
C ASP A 98 -2.43 -23.64 11.93
N LEU A 99 -2.10 -22.85 12.96
CA LEU A 99 -0.72 -22.57 13.35
C LEU A 99 0.02 -23.84 13.80
N SER A 100 -0.65 -24.72 14.54
CA SER A 100 -0.09 -26.02 14.96
C SER A 100 0.23 -26.90 13.75
N TYR A 101 -0.66 -26.95 12.76
CA TYR A 101 -0.44 -27.69 11.52
C TYR A 101 0.71 -27.11 10.71
N ILE A 102 0.74 -25.80 10.50
CA ILE A 102 1.86 -25.12 9.82
C ILE A 102 3.18 -25.45 10.50
N TRP A 103 3.24 -25.43 11.83
CA TRP A 103 4.43 -25.72 12.60
C TRP A 103 4.92 -27.17 12.42
N GLN A 104 3.99 -28.10 12.20
CA GLN A 104 4.28 -29.50 11.89
C GLN A 104 4.51 -29.74 10.38
N ASN A 105 4.54 -28.68 9.56
CA ASN A 105 4.59 -28.76 8.10
C ASN A 105 3.39 -29.52 7.48
N LEU A 106 2.22 -29.39 8.12
CA LEU A 106 0.92 -29.88 7.65
C LEU A 106 0.09 -28.72 7.10
N ALA A 107 -0.80 -29.01 6.15
CA ALA A 107 -1.70 -28.01 5.58
C ALA A 107 -2.76 -27.57 6.62
N PRO A 108 -3.07 -26.26 6.73
CA PRO A 108 -4.21 -25.74 7.49
C PRO A 108 -5.53 -26.39 7.09
N ARG A 109 -6.57 -26.31 7.93
CA ARG A 109 -7.86 -26.97 7.65
C ARG A 109 -8.52 -26.46 6.36
N GLU A 110 -8.48 -25.15 6.14
CA GLU A 110 -9.10 -24.50 4.97
C GLU A 110 -8.14 -24.30 3.79
N TYR A 111 -7.06 -25.07 3.67
CA TYR A 111 -6.02 -24.85 2.64
C TYR A 111 -6.52 -24.92 1.19
N GLN A 112 -7.62 -25.63 0.92
CA GLN A 112 -8.20 -25.75 -0.43
C GLN A 112 -9.16 -24.60 -0.76
N ARG A 113 -9.55 -23.79 0.22
CA ARG A 113 -10.54 -22.73 0.03
C ARG A 113 -9.84 -21.48 -0.48
N MET A 114 -10.11 -21.14 -1.73
CA MET A 114 -9.61 -19.91 -2.33
C MET A 114 -10.54 -18.74 -2.02
N GLU A 115 -10.02 -17.72 -1.31
CA GLU A 115 -10.71 -16.45 -1.10
C GLU A 115 -10.15 -15.38 -2.05
N LEU A 116 -11.03 -14.77 -2.87
CA LEU A 116 -10.63 -13.68 -3.77
C LEU A 116 -10.80 -12.33 -3.07
N LYS A 117 -9.69 -11.67 -2.75
CA LYS A 117 -9.67 -10.30 -2.22
C LYS A 117 -9.25 -9.32 -3.31
N LYS A 118 -9.90 -8.15 -3.33
CA LYS A 118 -9.58 -7.05 -4.26
C LYS A 118 -9.24 -5.80 -3.46
N GLU A 119 -8.09 -5.22 -3.79
CA GLU A 119 -7.69 -3.89 -3.32
C GLU A 119 -7.39 -2.99 -4.53
N SER A 120 -7.62 -1.68 -4.39
CA SER A 120 -7.33 -0.71 -5.44
C SER A 120 -6.80 0.59 -4.83
N VAL A 121 -5.86 1.22 -5.52
CA VAL A 121 -5.31 2.53 -5.16
C VAL A 121 -5.48 3.47 -6.35
N ALA A 122 -5.92 4.70 -6.08
CA ALA A 122 -6.02 5.77 -7.07
C ALA A 122 -5.39 7.04 -6.48
N HIS A 123 -4.65 7.77 -7.31
CA HIS A 123 -4.14 9.10 -7.00
C HIS A 123 -4.11 9.92 -8.29
N GLN A 124 -4.04 11.24 -8.14
CA GLN A 124 -3.91 12.15 -9.27
C GLN A 124 -2.48 12.11 -9.83
N LEU A 125 -2.31 12.38 -11.12
CA LEU A 125 -1.01 12.35 -11.80
C LEU A 125 -0.25 13.68 -11.67
N MET A 126 -0.17 14.21 -10.44
CA MET A 126 0.48 15.48 -10.12
C MET A 126 1.97 15.29 -9.80
N ASP A 127 2.76 16.37 -9.94
CA ASP A 127 4.20 16.41 -9.62
C ASP A 127 4.56 16.17 -8.14
N THR A 128 3.56 16.17 -7.27
CA THR A 128 3.69 15.87 -5.84
C THR A 128 3.44 14.39 -5.54
N GLU A 129 2.78 13.65 -6.42
CA GLU A 129 2.34 12.27 -6.20
C GLU A 129 3.38 11.25 -6.74
N LEU A 130 3.11 9.95 -6.55
CA LEU A 130 4.02 8.85 -6.91
C LEU A 130 4.33 8.77 -8.41
N LEU A 131 3.33 9.01 -9.26
CA LEU A 131 3.49 9.03 -10.72
C LEU A 131 2.92 10.33 -11.27
N THR A 132 3.62 10.87 -12.26
CA THR A 132 3.16 12.02 -13.04
C THR A 132 2.67 11.60 -14.42
N GLU A 133 1.95 12.49 -15.08
CA GLU A 133 1.56 12.31 -16.48
C GLU A 133 2.78 12.09 -17.38
N TYR A 134 3.84 12.87 -17.17
CA TYR A 134 5.10 12.74 -17.92
C TYR A 134 5.70 11.33 -17.80
N ASN A 135 5.64 10.71 -16.61
CA ASN A 135 6.15 9.36 -16.42
C ASN A 135 5.40 8.32 -17.26
N LEU A 136 4.11 8.50 -17.49
CA LEU A 136 3.28 7.58 -18.27
C LEU A 136 3.39 7.86 -19.77
N LEU A 137 3.22 9.11 -20.20
CA LEU A 137 3.21 9.49 -21.62
C LEU A 137 4.58 9.36 -22.28
N SER A 138 5.66 9.68 -21.57
CA SER A 138 7.02 9.63 -22.13
C SER A 138 7.56 8.20 -22.26
N ASN A 139 6.91 7.23 -21.62
CA ASN A 139 7.42 5.87 -21.52
C ASN A 139 6.39 4.86 -22.03
N PRO A 140 6.30 4.66 -23.37
CA PRO A 140 5.33 3.72 -23.94
C PRO A 140 5.61 2.26 -23.53
N ASN A 141 6.84 1.94 -23.12
CA ASN A 141 7.26 0.61 -22.64
C ASN A 141 7.29 0.50 -21.11
N LEU A 142 6.31 1.11 -20.44
CA LEU A 142 6.16 0.98 -18.99
C LEU A 142 5.66 -0.43 -18.63
N ARG A 143 6.40 -1.09 -17.74
CA ARG A 143 6.07 -2.44 -17.23
C ARG A 143 5.93 -2.43 -15.72
N TRP A 144 5.17 -3.39 -15.22
CA TRP A 144 4.97 -3.60 -13.80
C TRP A 144 5.80 -4.79 -13.33
N MET A 145 6.49 -4.62 -12.21
CA MET A 145 7.12 -5.73 -11.50
C MET A 145 6.28 -6.01 -10.27
N VAL A 146 5.95 -7.28 -10.08
CA VAL A 146 5.12 -7.76 -8.98
C VAL A 146 5.95 -8.71 -8.14
N PHE A 147 5.95 -8.51 -6.84
CA PHE A 147 6.55 -9.43 -5.89
C PHE A 147 5.76 -9.42 -4.59
N LYS A 148 5.84 -10.53 -3.87
CA LYS A 148 5.21 -10.70 -2.56
C LYS A 148 6.19 -10.36 -1.46
N VAL A 149 5.69 -9.71 -0.41
CA VAL A 149 6.46 -9.34 0.78
C VAL A 149 5.75 -9.85 2.03
N LYS A 150 6.50 -9.96 3.13
CA LYS A 150 5.98 -10.44 4.41
C LYS A 150 5.87 -9.29 5.39
N GLN A 151 4.84 -9.31 6.22
CA GLN A 151 4.75 -8.40 7.36
C GLN A 151 5.94 -8.67 8.29
N ARG A 152 6.47 -7.61 8.90
CA ARG A 152 7.56 -7.70 9.86
C ARG A 152 7.07 -8.30 11.17
N SER A 153 7.88 -9.18 11.76
CA SER A 153 7.62 -9.80 13.04
C SER A 153 7.69 -8.79 14.19
N GLN A 154 6.84 -9.00 15.20
CA GLN A 154 6.81 -8.16 16.39
C GLN A 154 8.06 -8.35 17.28
N ARG A 155 8.66 -9.54 17.24
CA ARG A 155 9.86 -9.91 18.00
C ARG A 155 10.91 -10.49 17.08
N LYS A 156 12.18 -10.20 17.38
CA LYS A 156 13.30 -10.84 16.69
C LYS A 156 13.53 -12.22 17.29
N TYR A 157 14.01 -13.15 16.48
CA TYR A 157 14.35 -14.50 16.95
C TYR A 157 15.31 -14.46 18.14
N GLU A 158 16.33 -13.61 18.07
CA GLU A 158 17.33 -13.41 19.13
C GLU A 158 16.73 -13.02 20.48
N ASP A 159 15.58 -12.34 20.50
CA ASP A 159 14.90 -11.92 21.72
C ASP A 159 14.09 -13.07 22.36
N MET A 160 13.80 -14.12 21.60
CA MET A 160 13.03 -15.28 22.06
C MET A 160 13.93 -16.41 22.58
N VAL A 161 15.20 -16.45 22.17
CA VAL A 161 16.14 -17.47 22.64
C VAL A 161 16.63 -17.08 24.04
N ILE A 162 16.29 -17.89 25.05
CA ILE A 162 16.78 -17.71 26.42
C ILE A 162 18.26 -18.09 26.43
N ALA A 163 19.10 -17.27 27.06
CA ALA A 163 20.51 -17.62 27.28
C ALA A 163 20.60 -18.93 28.09
N GLN A 164 21.19 -19.97 27.51
CA GLN A 164 21.44 -21.21 28.22
C GLN A 164 22.42 -20.97 29.38
N VAL A 165 22.07 -21.46 30.57
CA VAL A 165 22.92 -21.36 31.77
C VAL A 165 24.29 -21.98 31.48
N GLY A 166 25.36 -21.19 31.66
CA GLY A 166 26.74 -21.63 31.45
C GLY A 166 27.33 -21.39 30.06
N GLN A 167 26.55 -20.91 29.08
CA GLN A 167 27.10 -20.36 27.85
C GLN A 167 27.22 -18.83 27.97
N PRO A 168 28.25 -18.20 27.36
CA PRO A 168 28.25 -16.76 27.24
C PRO A 168 26.95 -16.36 26.55
N THR A 169 26.16 -15.52 27.22
CA THR A 169 25.04 -14.81 26.57
C THR A 169 25.59 -14.36 25.23
N ARG A 170 24.95 -14.70 24.10
CA ARG A 170 25.29 -14.08 22.82
C ARG A 170 25.00 -12.59 23.03
N GLN A 171 26.00 -11.88 23.53
CA GLN A 171 25.90 -10.48 23.85
C GLN A 171 25.52 -9.83 22.53
N ARG A 172 24.39 -9.13 22.53
CA ARG A 172 23.89 -8.24 21.47
C ARG A 172 24.93 -7.23 20.94
N GLU A 173 26.13 -7.24 21.51
CA GLU A 173 27.12 -6.17 21.47
C GLU A 173 28.39 -6.54 20.67
N LEU A 174 28.57 -7.82 20.29
CA LEU A 174 29.82 -8.28 19.65
C LEU A 174 29.73 -8.60 18.16
N VAL A 175 28.55 -8.51 17.54
CA VAL A 175 28.48 -8.45 16.08
C VAL A 175 28.44 -6.96 15.73
N PRO A 176 29.57 -6.34 15.33
CA PRO A 176 29.51 -4.98 14.82
C PRO A 176 28.46 -4.95 13.70
N PRO A 177 27.58 -3.93 13.66
CA PRO A 177 26.64 -3.79 12.57
C PRO A 177 27.46 -3.91 11.29
N VAL A 178 27.12 -4.89 10.46
CA VAL A 178 27.85 -5.15 9.23
C VAL A 178 28.08 -3.80 8.56
N THR A 179 29.34 -3.47 8.28
CA THR A 179 29.81 -2.17 7.76
C THR A 179 29.11 -1.74 6.45
N THR A 180 28.23 -2.58 5.91
CA THR A 180 27.40 -2.36 4.74
C THR A 180 26.16 -1.50 5.01
N GLY A 181 25.78 -1.26 6.27
CA GLY A 181 24.69 -0.34 6.66
C GLY A 181 23.27 -0.89 6.49
N TYR A 182 23.11 -2.19 6.19
CA TYR A 182 21.81 -2.86 6.07
C TYR A 182 21.74 -4.04 7.04
N ASN A 183 20.80 -3.99 7.98
CA ASN A 183 20.65 -5.01 9.02
C ASN A 183 19.81 -6.19 8.49
N LEU A 184 20.48 -7.23 8.01
CA LEU A 184 19.82 -8.47 7.62
C LEU A 184 19.35 -9.21 8.89
N ASN A 185 18.03 -9.25 9.09
CA ASN A 185 17.41 -9.92 10.23
C ASN A 185 16.49 -11.05 9.74
N TYR A 186 16.27 -12.02 10.61
CA TYR A 186 15.35 -13.12 10.34
C TYR A 186 13.91 -12.73 10.74
N ASN A 187 12.94 -12.89 9.85
CA ASN A 187 11.55 -12.49 10.07
C ASN A 187 10.71 -13.67 10.60
N TRP A 188 11.10 -14.13 11.79
CA TRP A 188 10.43 -15.23 12.47
C TRP A 188 9.09 -14.79 13.07
N PRO A 189 7.97 -15.53 12.89
CA PRO A 189 7.82 -16.84 12.21
C PRO A 189 7.33 -16.75 10.76
N TYR A 190 7.06 -15.54 10.25
CA TYR A 190 6.34 -15.32 8.99
C TYR A 190 7.08 -15.77 7.73
N ASP A 191 8.39 -16.00 7.80
CA ASP A 191 9.19 -16.50 6.68
C ASP A 191 8.83 -17.94 6.25
N PHE A 192 8.24 -18.74 7.14
CA PHE A 192 7.91 -20.15 6.86
C PHE A 192 6.55 -20.37 6.19
N VAL A 193 5.77 -19.31 5.96
CA VAL A 193 4.39 -19.44 5.48
C VAL A 193 4.15 -18.50 4.30
N SER A 194 3.47 -18.99 3.26
CA SER A 194 2.96 -18.17 2.17
C SER A 194 1.48 -18.41 1.94
N ILE A 195 0.67 -17.39 2.22
CA ILE A 195 -0.80 -17.47 2.11
C ILE A 195 -1.28 -17.00 0.72
N VAL A 196 -0.59 -16.01 0.12
CA VAL A 196 -0.95 -15.50 -1.20
C VAL A 196 -0.33 -16.38 -2.28
N GLU A 197 -1.19 -16.92 -3.15
CA GLU A 197 -0.80 -17.79 -4.27
C GLU A 197 -0.79 -17.05 -5.61
N SER A 198 -1.93 -16.45 -5.99
CA SER A 198 -2.15 -15.83 -7.30
C SER A 198 -2.63 -14.38 -7.18
N ILE A 199 -2.19 -13.52 -8.10
CA ILE A 199 -2.57 -12.10 -8.17
C ILE A 199 -2.92 -11.76 -9.61
N LYS A 200 -4.03 -11.05 -9.80
CA LYS A 200 -4.38 -10.37 -11.05
C LYS A 200 -4.30 -8.86 -10.85
N ILE A 201 -3.67 -8.16 -11.78
CA ILE A 201 -3.50 -6.70 -11.74
C ILE A 201 -4.19 -6.07 -12.93
N ASP A 202 -5.03 -5.07 -12.66
CA ASP A 202 -5.66 -4.22 -13.66
C ASP A 202 -5.20 -2.77 -13.41
N VAL A 203 -4.85 -2.04 -14.47
CA VAL A 203 -4.36 -0.66 -14.40
C VAL A 203 -5.14 0.21 -15.37
N ASP A 204 -5.82 1.22 -14.85
CA ASP A 204 -6.62 2.16 -15.63
C ASP A 204 -6.14 3.59 -15.45
N VAL A 205 -6.00 4.32 -16.55
CA VAL A 205 -5.78 5.78 -16.55
C VAL A 205 -7.11 6.45 -16.90
N LYS A 206 -7.62 7.27 -15.99
CA LYS A 206 -8.87 8.00 -16.17
C LYS A 206 -8.58 9.46 -16.51
N TYR A 207 -9.32 9.99 -17.49
CA TYR A 207 -9.29 11.39 -17.87
C TYR A 207 -10.51 12.07 -17.25
N GLU A 208 -10.27 13.22 -16.61
CA GLU A 208 -11.34 14.11 -16.14
C GLU A 208 -11.38 15.31 -17.09
N GLN A 209 -12.56 15.64 -17.61
CA GLN A 209 -12.72 16.88 -18.38
C GLN A 209 -12.77 18.03 -17.37
N GLU A 210 -11.84 18.99 -17.50
CA GLU A 210 -11.91 20.22 -16.73
C GLU A 210 -13.23 20.94 -17.08
N GLN A 211 -14.13 21.02 -16.11
CA GLN A 211 -15.31 21.87 -16.22
C GLN A 211 -14.79 23.31 -16.38
N PRO A 212 -15.22 24.06 -17.41
CA PRO A 212 -14.80 25.44 -17.56
C PRO A 212 -15.21 26.18 -16.28
N LEU A 213 -14.24 26.88 -15.67
CA LEU A 213 -14.45 27.71 -14.49
C LEU A 213 -15.55 28.71 -14.81
N VAL A 214 -16.77 28.47 -14.31
CA VAL A 214 -17.83 29.47 -14.37
C VAL A 214 -17.45 30.53 -13.34
N ASP A 215 -16.97 31.67 -13.82
CA ASP A 215 -16.59 32.84 -13.03
C ASP A 215 -17.68 33.21 -12.02
N THR A 216 -17.54 32.73 -10.80
CA THR A 216 -18.16 33.32 -9.62
C THR A 216 -17.06 33.59 -8.61
N MET A 217 -16.20 34.53 -8.99
CA MET A 217 -15.27 35.18 -8.07
C MET A 217 -16.07 35.93 -6.98
N LYS A 218 -16.35 35.27 -5.86
CA LYS A 218 -16.47 35.95 -4.56
C LYS A 218 -15.12 35.82 -3.87
N VAL A 219 -14.33 36.86 -4.04
CA VAL A 219 -13.06 37.06 -3.34
C VAL A 219 -13.34 37.23 -1.85
N GLU A 220 -13.19 36.16 -1.08
CA GLU A 220 -12.93 36.26 0.36
C GLU A 220 -11.42 36.10 0.59
N THR A 221 -10.69 37.19 0.44
CA THR A 221 -9.34 37.35 0.95
C THR A 221 -9.37 37.35 2.47
N ARG A 222 -9.15 36.19 3.12
CA ARG A 222 -8.82 36.12 4.55
C ARG A 222 -7.76 35.06 4.87
N SER A 223 -6.51 35.53 4.92
CA SER A 223 -5.47 35.16 5.90
C SER A 223 -5.41 33.71 6.42
N THR A 224 -4.72 32.82 5.71
CA THR A 224 -4.09 31.63 6.32
C THR A 224 -2.76 31.32 5.67
N ILE A 225 -1.85 32.29 5.67
CA ILE A 225 -0.42 32.01 5.57
C ILE A 225 0.01 31.64 6.99
N GLY A 226 0.33 30.36 7.23
CA GLY A 226 0.99 29.90 8.46
C GLY A 226 0.21 29.01 9.43
N LYS A 227 -0.97 28.47 9.09
CA LYS A 227 -1.60 27.43 9.94
C LYS A 227 -1.13 26.04 9.52
N GLN A 228 -0.40 25.36 10.39
CA GLN A 228 -0.09 23.92 10.24
C GLN A 228 -1.39 23.13 10.08
N ASN A 229 -1.47 22.34 8.99
CA ASN A 229 -2.57 21.42 8.74
C ASN A 229 -2.49 20.24 9.72
N GLN A 230 -3.11 20.39 10.89
CA GLN A 230 -3.13 19.36 11.94
C GLN A 230 -3.82 18.04 11.54
N VAL A 231 -4.48 17.99 10.37
CA VAL A 231 -5.16 16.81 9.82
C VAL A 231 -4.16 15.78 9.27
N LEU A 232 -2.92 16.20 8.99
CA LEU A 232 -1.87 15.37 8.40
C LEU A 232 -0.94 14.72 9.44
N SER A 233 -1.07 15.08 10.72
CA SER A 233 -0.24 14.52 11.80
C SER A 233 -0.63 13.07 12.13
N LYS A 234 0.36 12.15 12.10
CA LYS A 234 0.17 10.71 12.35
C LYS A 234 -0.49 10.38 13.70
N LYS A 235 -0.22 11.17 14.74
CA LYS A 235 -0.85 11.01 16.08
C LYS A 235 -2.38 11.10 16.04
N LYS A 236 -2.96 11.81 15.05
CA LYS A 236 -4.42 11.93 14.87
C LYS A 236 -4.98 10.95 13.82
N ARG A 237 -4.14 10.40 12.92
CA ARG A 237 -4.53 9.42 11.88
C ARG A 237 -4.90 8.06 12.47
N ALA A 238 -4.24 7.65 13.55
CA ALA A 238 -4.47 6.37 14.24
C ALA A 238 -5.88 6.16 14.81
N LYS A 239 -6.76 7.18 14.80
CA LYS A 239 -8.13 7.10 15.35
C LYS A 239 -9.26 7.12 14.32
N LYS A 240 -8.98 7.09 13.01
CA LYS A 240 -10.05 7.15 11.99
C LYS A 240 -10.31 5.79 11.37
N THR A 241 -11.18 5.01 11.99
CA THR A 241 -11.80 3.84 11.35
C THR A 241 -12.56 4.32 10.11
N ILE A 242 -12.26 3.71 8.96
CA ILE A 242 -12.95 4.01 7.70
C ILE A 242 -14.34 3.38 7.77
N THR A 243 -15.35 4.17 8.14
CA THR A 243 -16.74 3.75 7.96
C THR A 243 -17.11 3.89 6.49
N LEU A 244 -16.96 2.81 5.71
CA LEU A 244 -17.60 2.73 4.40
C LEU A 244 -19.11 2.80 4.61
N ALA A 245 -19.73 3.88 4.15
CA ALA A 245 -21.18 3.99 4.12
C ALA A 245 -21.74 2.90 3.19
N LYS A 246 -22.28 1.82 3.77
CA LYS A 246 -23.17 0.91 3.04
C LYS A 246 -24.39 1.70 2.62
N LYS A 247 -24.45 2.09 1.35
CA LYS A 247 -25.66 2.64 0.74
C LYS A 247 -26.72 1.54 0.79
N SER A 248 -27.61 1.60 1.79
CA SER A 248 -28.66 0.61 1.98
C SER A 248 -29.67 0.70 0.84
N ILE A 249 -29.80 -0.38 0.09
CA ILE A 249 -30.88 -0.62 -0.85
C ILE A 249 -32.17 -0.83 -0.04
N LYS A 250 -32.82 0.25 0.43
CA LYS A 250 -34.15 0.19 1.05
C LYS A 250 -35.12 1.32 0.67
N ASP A 251 -34.69 2.33 -0.10
CA ASP A 251 -35.57 3.48 -0.41
C ASP A 251 -36.31 3.41 -1.76
N THR A 252 -36.34 2.24 -2.42
CA THR A 252 -37.09 2.04 -3.68
C THR A 252 -38.22 1.01 -3.57
N ALA A 253 -38.85 0.90 -2.40
CA ALA A 253 -40.04 0.07 -2.22
C ALA A 253 -41.11 0.75 -1.37
N SER A 254 -41.62 1.89 -1.82
CA SER A 254 -42.86 2.48 -1.27
C SER A 254 -43.63 3.21 -2.36
N ALA A 255 -44.14 2.44 -3.32
CA ALA A 255 -45.21 2.87 -4.22
C ALA A 255 -46.14 1.68 -4.55
N LYS A 256 -46.74 1.05 -3.53
CA LYS A 256 -47.92 0.20 -3.74
C LYS A 256 -49.18 1.03 -3.56
N LYS A 257 -49.69 1.52 -4.70
CA LYS A 257 -51.00 2.14 -4.85
C LYS A 257 -52.08 1.11 -4.47
N ARG A 258 -52.71 1.28 -3.31
CA ARG A 258 -53.80 0.44 -2.80
C ARG A 258 -55.08 0.74 -3.58
N ILE A 259 -55.38 -0.06 -4.59
CA ILE A 259 -56.67 -0.05 -5.29
C ILE A 259 -57.65 -0.92 -4.49
N THR A 260 -58.54 -0.29 -3.71
CA THR A 260 -59.66 -0.96 -3.07
C THR A 260 -60.79 -1.19 -4.08
N ARG A 261 -61.00 -2.44 -4.51
CA ARG A 261 -62.23 -2.85 -5.21
C ARG A 261 -63.38 -2.94 -4.19
N LYS A 262 -64.41 -2.11 -4.36
CA LYS A 262 -65.71 -2.26 -3.68
C LYS A 262 -66.43 -3.48 -4.25
N THR A 263 -66.64 -4.52 -3.46
CA THR A 263 -67.58 -5.61 -3.79
C THR A 263 -69.00 -5.16 -3.40
N LYS A 264 -69.84 -5.01 -4.42
CA LYS A 264 -71.26 -4.68 -4.29
C LYS A 264 -72.00 -5.96 -3.92
N LYS A 265 -72.50 -6.03 -2.68
CA LYS A 265 -73.37 -7.09 -2.17
C LYS A 265 -74.82 -6.72 -2.53
N ASN A 266 -75.62 -7.66 -3.05
CA ASN A 266 -77.08 -7.75 -2.91
C ASN A 266 -77.64 -8.94 -3.73
N PRO A 267 -78.86 -9.44 -3.45
CA PRO A 267 -79.19 -10.28 -2.31
C PRO A 267 -79.84 -11.61 -2.77
N ARG A 268 -80.27 -12.41 -1.79
CA ARG A 268 -80.90 -13.74 -1.91
C ARG A 268 -82.01 -13.85 -2.96
N GLY A 269 -82.06 -15.02 -3.59
CA GLY A 269 -83.16 -15.63 -4.35
C GLY A 269 -82.78 -17.07 -4.64
#